data_AF-A0A9E4A9Q3-F1
#
_entry.id   AF-A0A9E4A9Q3-F1
#
_cell.length_a   1.000
_cell.length_b   1.000
_cell.length_c   1.000
_cell.angle_alpha   90.00
_cell.angle_beta   90.00
_cell.angle_gamma   90.00
#
_symmetry.space_group_name_H-M   'P 1'
#
loop_
_entity.id
_entity.type
_entity.pdbx_description
1 polymer ?
#
loop_
_entity_poly.entity_id
_entity_poly.type
_entity_poly.pdbx_seq_one_letter_code
_entity_poly.pdbx_strand_id
1 'polypeptide(L)' 'MTKRSRFLPRTRDGRIATIAFAALFLLALPPFTHSVLNRIELPLFGVPFLYIALLAIYSALICVLIWAYRRGV' A
#
# COMPACT_ATOMS: atom_id res chain seq x y z
N MET A 1 -30.61 -8.45 -18.36
CA MET A 1 -29.59 -7.38 -18.45
C MET A 1 -28.68 -7.46 -17.23
N THR A 2 -27.50 -8.05 -17.37
CA THR A 2 -26.51 -8.11 -16.29
C THR A 2 -25.88 -6.72 -16.10
N LYS A 3 -26.21 -6.04 -15.00
CA LYS A 3 -25.56 -4.77 -14.59
C LYS A 3 -24.06 -5.03 -14.42
N ARG A 4 -23.28 -4.60 -15.41
CA ARG A 4 -21.83 -4.80 -15.47
C ARG A 4 -21.16 -3.77 -14.57
N SER A 5 -20.61 -4.21 -13.44
CA SER A 5 -19.99 -3.33 -12.44
C SER A 5 -18.84 -2.50 -13.04
N ARG A 6 -18.90 -1.17 -12.86
CA ARG A 6 -17.83 -0.22 -13.21
C ARG A 6 -16.66 -0.25 -12.21
N PHE A 7 -16.83 -0.94 -11.08
CA PHE A 7 -15.86 -0.97 -9.98
C PHE A 7 -14.79 -2.05 -10.10
N LEU A 8 -14.89 -2.93 -11.10
CA LEU A 8 -13.87 -3.97 -11.34
C LEU A 8 -12.82 -3.44 -12.33
N PRO A 9 -11.52 -3.50 -11.99
CA PRO A 9 -10.45 -3.07 -12.89
C PRO A 9 -10.47 -3.95 -14.15
N ARG A 10 -10.81 -3.34 -15.29
CA ARG A 10 -10.86 -4.00 -16.60
C ARG A 10 -9.51 -4.07 -17.29
N THR A 11 -8.58 -3.18 -16.94
CA THR A 11 -7.26 -3.08 -17.54
C THR A 11 -6.23 -3.85 -16.71
N ARG A 12 -5.20 -4.38 -17.37
CA ARG A 12 -4.08 -5.07 -16.71
C ARG A 12 -3.39 -4.13 -15.70
N ASP A 13 -3.25 -2.86 -16.08
CA ASP A 13 -2.67 -1.81 -15.24
C ASP A 13 -3.54 -1.51 -14.01
N GLY A 14 -4.87 -1.44 -14.15
CA GLY A 14 -5.78 -1.26 -13.01
C GLY A 14 -5.74 -2.44 -12.03
N ARG A 15 -5.59 -3.68 -12.54
CA ARG A 15 -5.36 -4.85 -11.67
C ARG A 15 -4.03 -4.76 -10.92
N ILE A 16 -2.97 -4.33 -11.60
CA ILE A 16 -1.66 -4.13 -10.96
C ILE A 16 -1.75 -3.05 -9.87
N ALA A 17 -2.37 -1.90 -10.16
CA ALA A 17 -2.59 -0.84 -9.17
C ALA A 17 -3.36 -1.36 -7.95
N THR A 18 -4.46 -2.09 -8.18
CA THR A 18 -5.31 -2.59 -7.10
C THR A 18 -4.57 -3.61 -6.23
N ILE A 19 -3.87 -4.57 -6.84
CA ILE A 19 -3.12 -5.61 -6.10
C ILE A 19 -1.95 -4.97 -5.35
N ALA A 20 -1.21 -4.06 -5.98
CA ALA A 20 -0.08 -3.36 -5.34
C ALA A 20 -0.56 -2.52 -4.16
N PHE A 21 -1.65 -1.76 -4.33
CA PHE A 21 -2.25 -0.98 -3.26
C PHE A 21 -2.73 -1.89 -2.12
N ALA A 22 -3.47 -2.95 -2.42
CA ALA A 22 -3.98 -3.87 -1.41
C ALA A 22 -2.84 -4.55 -0.62
N ALA A 23 -1.79 -5.00 -1.31
CA ALA A 23 -0.63 -5.62 -0.67
C ALA A 23 0.08 -4.63 0.27
N LEU A 24 0.37 -3.41 -0.20
CA LEU A 24 0.98 -2.36 0.62
C LEU A 24 0.08 -1.92 1.79
N PHE A 25 -1.23 -1.91 1.58
CA PHE A 25 -2.19 -1.57 2.62
C PHE A 25 -2.23 -2.64 3.72
N LEU A 26 -2.15 -3.92 3.37
CA LEU A 26 -2.06 -5.02 4.35
C LEU A 26 -0.80 -4.88 5.23
N LEU A 27 0.32 -4.42 4.66
CA LEU A 27 1.55 -4.13 5.42
C LEU A 27 1.36 -3.02 6.48
N ALA A 28 0.43 -2.09 6.25
CA ALA A 28 0.11 -1.00 7.18
C ALA A 28 -0.88 -1.43 8.29
N LEU A 29 -1.48 -2.62 8.22
CA LEU A 29 -2.46 -3.06 9.21
C LEU A 29 -1.81 -3.44 10.54
N PRO A 30 -2.54 -3.32 11.68
CA PRO A 30 -2.05 -3.68 13.00
C PRO A 30 -1.42 -5.08 13.10
N PRO A 31 -1.97 -6.14 12.48
CA PRO A 31 -1.38 -7.47 12.58
C PRO A 31 0.05 -7.52 12.03
N PHE A 32 0.34 -6.84 10.93
CA PHE A 32 1.68 -6.88 10.32
C PHE A 32 2.64 -5.93 11.04
N THR A 33 2.16 -4.72 11.34
CA THR A 33 2.95 -3.70 12.04
C THR A 33 3.33 -4.13 13.45
N HIS A 34 2.39 -4.66 14.25
CA HIS A 34 2.69 -5.11 15.62
C HIS A 34 3.42 -6.46 15.68
N SER A 35 3.19 -7.37 14.73
CA SER A 35 3.82 -8.71 14.78
C SER A 35 5.24 -8.71 14.24
N VAL A 36 5.54 -7.89 13.23
CA VAL A 36 6.82 -7.90 12.50
C VAL A 36 7.63 -6.64 12.75
N LEU A 37 7.05 -5.47 12.47
CA LEU A 37 7.78 -4.19 12.46
C LEU A 37 8.06 -3.65 13.87
N ASN A 38 7.13 -3.85 14.81
CA ASN A 38 7.25 -3.37 16.19
C ASN A 38 8.22 -4.21 17.05
N ARG A 39 8.68 -5.37 16.55
CA ARG A 39 9.69 -6.18 17.23
C ARG A 39 11.12 -5.74 16.91
N ILE A 40 11.28 -4.86 15.92
CA ILE A 40 12.59 -4.39 15.47
C ILE A 40 12.96 -3.16 16.30
N GLU A 41 13.76 -3.39 17.34
CA GLU A 41 14.30 -2.35 18.22
C GLU A 41 15.54 -1.66 17.62
N LEU A 42 15.54 -1.40 16.29
CA LEU A 42 16.60 -0.63 15.63
C LEU A 42 16.15 0.83 15.48
N PRO A 43 16.44 1.73 16.44
CA PRO A 43 16.20 3.14 16.25
C PRO A 43 17.10 3.66 15.12
N LEU A 44 16.51 4.32 14.13
CA LEU A 44 17.24 5.08 13.11
C LEU A 44 17.06 6.56 13.42
N PHE A 45 18.13 7.35 13.47
CA PHE A 45 18.05 8.79 13.79
C PHE A 45 17.27 9.12 15.08
N GLY A 46 17.24 8.21 16.06
CA GLY A 46 16.52 8.39 17.33
C GLY A 46 15.01 8.18 17.25
N VAL A 47 14.46 7.80 16.09
CA VAL A 47 13.05 7.42 15.94
C VAL A 47 12.89 5.89 15.81
N PRO A 48 11.85 5.30 16.43
CA PRO A 48 11.56 3.87 16.28
C PRO A 48 11.40 3.45 14.81
N PHE A 49 11.99 2.30 14.45
CA PHE A 49 11.96 1.73 13.10
C PHE A 49 10.54 1.68 12.51
N LEU A 50 9.55 1.37 13.35
CA LEU A 50 8.14 1.31 12.98
C LEU A 50 7.68 2.58 12.27
N TYR A 51 8.03 3.78 12.77
CA TYR A 51 7.57 5.04 12.18
C TYR A 51 8.19 5.27 10.80
N ILE A 52 9.44 4.90 10.61
CA ILE A 52 10.15 5.02 9.33
C ILE A 52 9.57 4.04 8.32
N ALA A 53 9.31 2.80 8.76
CA ALA A 53 8.66 1.80 7.93
C ALA A 53 7.26 2.25 7.50
N LEU A 54 6.45 2.80 8.42
CA LEU A 54 5.14 3.37 8.09
C LEU A 54 5.26 4.52 7.09
N LEU A 55 6.21 5.43 7.29
CA LEU A 55 6.46 6.55 6.37
C LEU A 55 6.78 6.03 4.95
N ALA A 56 7.63 5.02 4.84
CA ALA A 56 7.97 4.39 3.57
C ALA A 56 6.76 3.70 2.92
N ILE A 57 5.96 2.95 3.69
CA ILE A 57 4.76 2.27 3.21
C ILE A 57 3.71 3.28 2.72
N TYR A 58 3.45 4.35 3.47
CA TYR A 58 2.50 5.39 3.06
C TYR A 58 2.98 6.14 1.81
N SER A 59 4.27 6.44 1.73
CA SER A 59 4.85 7.05 0.53
C SER A 59 4.69 6.14 -0.69
N ALA A 60 4.90 4.83 -0.52
CA ALA A 60 4.68 3.85 -1.58
C ALA A 60 3.21 3.78 -2.02
N LEU A 61 2.26 3.82 -1.08
CA LEU A 61 0.83 3.88 -1.39
C LEU A 61 0.47 5.12 -2.22
N ILE A 62 0.99 6.28 -1.85
CA ILE A 62 0.82 7.52 -2.60
C ILE A 62 1.43 7.39 -4.01
N CYS A 63 2.62 6.81 -4.14
CA CYS A 63 3.24 6.55 -5.45
C CYS A 63 2.39 5.64 -6.33
N VAL A 64 1.76 4.59 -5.78
CA VAL A 64 0.85 3.72 -6.52
C VAL A 64 -0.38 4.48 -7.01
N LEU A 65 -0.95 5.35 -6.17
CA LEU A 65 -2.09 6.20 -6.55
C LEU A 65 -1.72 7.19 -7.65
N ILE A 66 -0.58 7.88 -7.51
CA ILE A 66 -0.05 8.80 -8.54
C ILE A 66 0.19 8.03 -9.84
N TRP A 67 0.78 6.84 -9.77
CA TRP A 67 1.04 6.00 -10.93
C TRP A 67 -0.26 5.59 -11.65
N ALA A 68 -1.26 5.13 -10.89
CA ALA A 68 -2.57 4.77 -11.42
C ALA A 68 -3.24 5.96 -12.12
N TYR A 69 -3.23 7.13 -11.45
CA TYR A 69 -3.74 8.38 -12.03
C TYR A 69 -3.03 8.75 -13.34
N ARG A 70 -1.69 8.64 -13.38
CA ARG A 70 -0.90 8.90 -14.59
C ARG A 70 -1.16 7.91 -15.72
N ARG A 71 -1.60 6.69 -15.41
CA ARG A 71 -1.99 5.67 -16.39
C ARG A 71 -3.45 5.79 -16.82
N GLY A 72 -4.23 6.68 -16.19
CA GLY A 72 -5.65 6.86 -16.47
C GLY A 72 -6.51 5.66 -16.09
N VAL A 73 -6.07 4.88 -15.10
CA VAL A 73 -6.77 3.67 -14.60
C VAL A 73 -7.40 3.87 -13.24
#